data_AF-A0A0Z8IUA9-F1
#
_entry.id   AF-A0A0Z8IUA9-F1
#
_cell.length_a   1.000
_cell.length_b   1.000
_cell.length_c   1.000
_cell.angle_alpha   90.00
_cell.angle_beta   90.00
_cell.angle_gamma   90.00
#
_symmetry.space_group_name_H-M   'P 1'
#
loop_
_entity.id
_entity.type
_entity.pdbx_description
1 polymer ?
#
loop_
_entity_poly.entity_id
_entity_poly.type
_entity_poly.pdbx_seq_one_letter_code
_entity_poly.pdbx_strand_id
1 'polypeptide(L)'
;MNNKIILKKLAKRKLSEFHRWCRVAALYIDLTQTEGNWLVPLLEYDPEDYKDRQHNWQREAPEEVNEIIKAVNAIQKERHRAILIMSFLERSKRSTSEQMQAIKRKSTQYHNLKNRALLEFARLYRDGELLQYIDSEP
;
A
#
# COMPACT_ATOMS: atom_id res chain seq x y z
N MET A 1 -6.99 23.43 6.95
CA MET A 1 -5.94 22.40 7.11
C MET A 1 -5.30 22.12 5.75
N ASN A 2 -4.03 21.72 5.65
CA ASN A 2 -3.41 21.45 4.34
C ASN A 2 -3.84 20.06 3.85
N ASN A 3 -4.74 19.97 2.86
CA ASN A 3 -5.32 18.73 2.32
C ASN A 3 -4.28 17.65 2.00
N LYS A 4 -3.07 18.05 1.58
CA LYS A 4 -1.95 17.13 1.32
C LYS A 4 -1.43 16.43 2.59
N ILE A 5 -1.52 17.08 3.76
CA ILE A 5 -1.13 16.48 5.04
C ILE A 5 -2.14 15.40 5.44
N ILE A 6 -3.45 15.68 5.30
CA ILE A 6 -4.53 14.73 5.60
C ILE A 6 -4.40 13.50 4.71
N LEU A 7 -4.29 13.69 3.38
CA LEU A 7 -4.16 12.58 2.43
C LEU A 7 -2.98 11.66 2.74
N LYS A 8 -1.82 12.24 3.07
CA LYS A 8 -0.65 11.43 3.44
C LYS A 8 -0.89 10.63 4.72
N LYS A 9 -1.64 11.17 5.69
CA LYS A 9 -2.00 10.44 6.91
C LYS A 9 -2.96 9.28 6.59
N LEU A 10 -3.99 9.53 5.77
CA LEU A 10 -4.94 8.50 5.33
C LEU A 10 -4.25 7.39 4.54
N ALA A 11 -3.41 7.75 3.56
CA ALA A 11 -2.61 6.80 2.79
C ALA A 11 -1.71 5.93 3.69
N LYS A 12 -0.99 6.55 4.64
CA LYS A 12 -0.15 5.82 5.60
C LYS A 12 -0.98 4.86 6.45
N ARG A 13 -2.15 5.30 6.94
CA ARG A 13 -3.05 4.46 7.74
C ARG A 13 -3.49 3.25 6.94
N LYS A 14 -4.02 3.45 5.73
CA LYS A 14 -4.48 2.38 4.84
C LYS A 14 -3.37 1.39 4.48
N LEU A 15 -2.19 1.88 4.06
CA LEU A 15 -1.03 1.03 3.78
C LEU A 15 -0.56 0.23 5.02
N SER A 16 -0.70 0.80 6.22
CA SER A 16 -0.33 0.09 7.47
C SER A 16 -1.31 -1.03 7.83
N GLU A 17 -2.51 -1.06 7.24
CA GLU A 17 -3.49 -2.13 7.43
C GLU A 17 -3.15 -3.37 6.58
N PHE A 18 -2.29 -3.25 5.57
CA PHE A 18 -1.96 -4.32 4.62
C PHE A 18 -1.66 -5.68 5.29
N HIS A 19 -0.74 -5.71 6.25
CA HIS A 19 -0.39 -6.96 6.96
C HIS A 19 -1.50 -7.50 7.85
N ARG A 20 -2.37 -6.62 8.36
CA ARG A 20 -3.57 -7.04 9.09
C ARG A 20 -4.51 -7.75 8.13
N TRP A 21 -4.76 -7.17 6.95
CA TRP A 21 -5.61 -7.77 5.93
C TRP A 21 -5.05 -9.11 5.41
N CYS A 22 -3.74 -9.19 5.16
CA CYS A 22 -3.08 -10.46 4.79
C CYS A 22 -3.32 -11.56 5.86
N ARG A 23 -3.18 -11.20 7.14
CA ARG A 23 -3.41 -12.14 8.25
C ARG A 23 -4.87 -12.62 8.31
N VAL A 24 -5.82 -11.72 8.07
CA VAL A 24 -7.26 -12.03 8.07
C VAL A 24 -7.61 -12.92 6.88
N ALA A 25 -7.04 -12.61 5.72
CA ALA A 25 -7.15 -13.43 4.52
C ALA A 25 -6.51 -14.82 4.71
N ALA A 26 -5.63 -14.99 5.69
CA ALA A 26 -4.80 -16.20 5.87
C ALA A 26 -3.97 -16.53 4.61
N LEU A 27 -3.65 -15.51 3.80
CA LEU A 27 -2.86 -15.62 2.59
C LEU A 27 -1.50 -14.94 2.78
N TYR A 28 -0.47 -15.56 2.21
CA TYR A 28 0.88 -15.02 2.22
C TYR A 28 1.24 -14.50 0.84
N ILE A 29 1.76 -13.27 0.79
CA ILE A 29 2.28 -12.68 -0.44
C ILE A 29 3.78 -12.88 -0.42
N ASP A 30 4.25 -13.65 -1.41
CA ASP A 30 5.67 -13.76 -1.67
C ASP A 30 6.18 -12.53 -2.42
N LEU A 31 6.79 -11.61 -1.68
CA LEU A 31 7.38 -10.41 -2.24
C LEU A 31 8.76 -10.65 -2.85
N THR A 32 9.32 -11.85 -2.76
CA THR A 32 10.59 -12.17 -3.44
C THR A 32 10.47 -12.06 -4.96
N GLN A 33 9.25 -12.17 -5.51
CA GLN A 33 8.98 -12.03 -6.95
C GLN A 33 8.91 -10.57 -7.43
N THR A 34 9.09 -9.58 -6.56
CA THR A 34 9.00 -8.14 -6.92
C THR A 34 10.22 -7.59 -7.67
N GLU A 35 11.07 -8.46 -8.23
CA GLU A 35 12.34 -8.09 -8.85
C GLU A 35 12.19 -7.28 -10.16
N GLY A 36 13.08 -6.31 -10.33
CA GLY A 36 13.15 -5.45 -11.51
C GLY A 36 12.25 -4.22 -11.45
N ASN A 37 10.92 -4.42 -11.55
CA ASN A 37 9.97 -3.31 -11.75
C ASN A 37 9.13 -2.95 -10.51
N TRP A 38 9.37 -3.60 -9.37
CA TRP A 38 8.65 -3.35 -8.12
C TRP A 38 7.13 -3.48 -8.29
N LEU A 39 6.69 -4.54 -8.98
CA LEU A 39 5.30 -4.96 -9.03
C LEU A 39 5.08 -6.12 -8.07
N VAL A 40 3.99 -6.04 -7.32
CA VAL A 40 3.59 -7.09 -6.37
C VAL A 40 2.53 -7.97 -7.02
N PRO A 41 2.66 -9.31 -6.99
CA PRO A 41 1.62 -10.20 -7.50
C PRO A 41 0.33 -10.02 -6.70
N LEU A 42 -0.81 -10.13 -7.38
CA LEU A 42 -2.11 -10.17 -6.72
C LEU A 42 -2.28 -11.52 -6.01
N LEU A 43 -3.08 -11.51 -4.95
CA LEU A 43 -3.57 -12.73 -4.33
C LEU A 43 -4.55 -13.41 -5.27
N GLU A 44 -4.25 -14.66 -5.59
CA GLU A 44 -5.21 -15.62 -6.11
C GLU A 44 -5.98 -16.20 -4.92
N TYR A 45 -7.30 -16.11 -4.96
CA TYR A 45 -8.18 -16.65 -3.93
C TYR A 45 -9.55 -17.01 -4.52
N ASP A 46 -10.21 -18.00 -3.94
CA ASP A 46 -11.60 -18.30 -4.24
C ASP A 46 -12.52 -17.56 -3.24
N PRO A 47 -13.45 -16.70 -3.67
CA PRO A 47 -14.43 -16.07 -2.78
C PRO A 47 -15.21 -17.08 -1.92
N GLU A 48 -15.43 -18.30 -2.41
CA GLU A 48 -16.13 -19.35 -1.67
C GLU A 48 -15.40 -19.78 -0.40
N ASP A 49 -14.06 -19.70 -0.36
CA ASP A 49 -13.25 -20.01 0.84
C ASP A 49 -13.54 -19.07 2.01
N TYR A 50 -14.19 -17.94 1.75
CA TYR A 50 -14.46 -16.90 2.73
C TYR A 50 -15.94 -16.73 3.07
N LYS A 51 -16.86 -17.42 2.37
CA LYS A 51 -18.31 -17.20 2.55
C LYS A 51 -18.83 -17.44 3.97
N ASP A 52 -18.22 -18.39 4.68
CA ASP A 52 -18.64 -18.81 6.02
C ASP A 52 -18.00 -17.98 7.15
N ARG A 53 -17.19 -16.95 6.81
CA ARG A 53 -16.63 -16.05 7.82
C ARG A 53 -17.75 -15.29 8.53
N GLN A 54 -17.59 -15.12 9.84
CA GLN A 54 -18.61 -14.52 10.71
C GLN A 54 -18.94 -13.07 10.35
N HIS A 55 -17.95 -12.30 9.89
CA HIS A 55 -18.12 -10.88 9.60
C HIS A 55 -17.77 -10.55 8.15
N ASN A 56 -18.53 -9.63 7.53
CA ASN A 56 -18.33 -9.21 6.14
C ASN A 56 -16.89 -8.73 5.86
N TRP A 57 -16.29 -7.97 6.78
CA TRP A 57 -14.92 -7.49 6.62
C TRP A 57 -13.88 -8.62 6.52
N GLN A 58 -14.16 -9.81 7.08
CA GLN A 58 -13.28 -10.96 6.93
C GLN A 58 -13.42 -11.59 5.53
N ARG A 59 -14.60 -11.49 4.93
CA ARG A 59 -14.89 -11.97 3.57
C ARG A 59 -14.22 -11.11 2.51
N GLU A 60 -14.19 -9.81 2.76
CA GLU A 60 -13.58 -8.81 1.87
C GLU A 60 -12.07 -8.69 2.03
N ALA A 61 -11.47 -9.35 3.03
CA ALA A 61 -10.06 -9.20 3.35
C ALA A 61 -9.10 -9.49 2.17
N PRO A 62 -9.28 -10.57 1.37
CA PRO A 62 -8.43 -10.81 0.21
C PRO A 62 -8.55 -9.71 -0.85
N GLU A 63 -9.77 -9.22 -1.10
CA GLU A 63 -10.01 -8.12 -2.04
C GLU A 63 -9.35 -6.83 -1.56
N GLU A 64 -9.46 -6.51 -0.26
CA GLU A 64 -8.83 -5.32 0.30
C GLU A 64 -7.29 -5.37 0.20
N VAL A 65 -6.68 -6.55 0.35
CA VAL A 65 -5.26 -6.73 0.06
C VAL A 65 -4.96 -6.45 -1.41
N ASN A 66 -5.75 -7.01 -2.32
CA ASN A 66 -5.59 -6.81 -3.76
C ASN A 66 -5.78 -5.34 -4.16
N GLU A 67 -6.69 -4.61 -3.56
CA GLU A 67 -6.90 -3.17 -3.82
C GLU A 67 -5.69 -2.32 -3.39
N ILE A 68 -5.08 -2.64 -2.25
CA ILE A 68 -3.82 -1.99 -1.84
C ILE A 68 -2.72 -2.28 -2.87
N ILE A 69 -2.60 -3.53 -3.34
CA ILE A 69 -1.58 -3.93 -4.33
C ILE A 69 -1.82 -3.26 -5.67
N LYS A 70 -3.05 -3.29 -6.19
CA LYS A 70 -3.45 -2.62 -7.45
C LYS A 70 -3.07 -1.14 -7.41
N ALA A 71 -3.40 -0.45 -6.31
CA ALA A 71 -3.07 0.97 -6.13
C ALA A 71 -1.56 1.24 -6.10
N VAL A 72 -0.77 0.37 -5.45
CA VAL A 72 0.70 0.47 -5.46
C VAL A 72 1.24 0.21 -6.87
N ASN A 73 0.79 -0.85 -7.54
CA ASN A 73 1.25 -1.23 -8.87
C ASN A 73 0.91 -0.18 -9.94
N ALA A 74 -0.24 0.50 -9.81
CA ALA A 74 -0.66 1.56 -10.72
C ALA A 74 0.20 2.84 -10.65
N ILE A 75 1.02 2.99 -9.60
CA ILE A 75 1.96 4.12 -9.50
C ILE A 75 2.99 3.98 -10.61
N GLN A 76 3.02 4.93 -11.56
CA GLN A 76 3.89 4.86 -12.75
C GLN A 76 5.38 4.86 -12.41
N LYS A 77 5.80 5.59 -11.37
CA LYS A 77 7.21 5.72 -11.02
C LYS A 77 7.66 4.52 -10.20
N GLU A 78 8.53 3.70 -10.77
CA GLU A 78 9.13 2.53 -10.13
C GLU A 78 9.69 2.83 -8.73
N ARG A 79 10.46 3.93 -8.59
CA ARG A 79 11.02 4.33 -7.30
C ARG A 79 9.97 4.62 -6.24
N HIS A 80 8.79 5.12 -6.64
CA HIS A 80 7.70 5.35 -5.69
C HIS A 80 7.09 4.02 -5.23
N ARG A 81 6.89 3.06 -6.15
CA ARG A 81 6.48 1.68 -5.81
C ARG A 81 7.46 1.06 -4.82
N ALA A 82 8.75 1.09 -5.14
CA ALA A 82 9.83 0.57 -4.30
C ALA A 82 9.78 1.11 -2.87
N ILE A 83 9.61 2.43 -2.72
CA ILE A 83 9.52 3.07 -1.41
C ILE A 83 8.31 2.58 -0.62
N LEU A 84 7.14 2.45 -1.24
CA LEU A 84 5.93 1.98 -0.55
C LEU A 84 6.03 0.50 -0.19
N ILE A 85 6.53 -0.35 -1.10
CA ILE A 85 6.71 -1.78 -0.87
C ILE A 85 7.65 -2.02 0.32
N MET A 86 8.86 -1.44 0.29
CA MET A 86 9.82 -1.58 1.38
C MET A 86 9.35 -0.97 2.71
N SER A 87 8.50 0.06 2.65
CA SER A 87 8.02 0.74 3.87
C SER A 87 6.84 0.05 4.54
N PHE A 88 5.96 -0.60 3.77
CA PHE A 88 4.64 -1.00 4.25
C PHE A 88 4.24 -2.44 3.91
N LEU A 89 4.71 -3.00 2.80
CA LEU A 89 4.29 -4.32 2.33
C LEU A 89 5.32 -5.40 2.72
N GLU A 90 6.60 -5.05 2.81
CA GLU A 90 7.63 -5.97 3.30
C GLU A 90 7.43 -6.28 4.79
N ARG A 91 7.35 -7.59 5.11
CA ARG A 91 7.18 -8.05 6.50
C ARG A 91 8.39 -7.71 7.37
N SER A 92 9.60 -7.85 6.82
CA SER A 92 10.84 -7.38 7.43
C SER A 92 11.05 -5.91 7.09
N LYS A 93 10.78 -5.04 8.07
CA LYS A 93 10.93 -3.59 7.87
C LYS A 93 12.40 -3.24 7.65
N ARG A 94 12.76 -2.89 6.42
CA ARG A 94 14.03 -2.22 6.12
C ARG A 94 14.08 -0.88 6.86
N SER A 95 15.19 -0.60 7.50
CA SER A 95 15.48 0.72 8.05
C SER A 95 15.44 1.78 6.94
N THR A 96 15.17 3.03 7.32
CA THR A 96 15.23 4.16 6.37
C THR A 96 16.58 4.21 5.64
N SER A 97 17.69 3.84 6.33
CA SER A 97 19.03 3.76 5.74
C SER A 97 19.12 2.73 4.62
N GLU A 98 18.67 1.50 4.87
CA GLU A 98 18.66 0.43 3.86
C GLU A 98 17.78 0.79 2.66
N GLN A 99 16.62 1.42 2.90
CA GLN A 99 15.75 1.87 1.82
C GLN A 99 16.41 2.97 0.97
N MET A 100 17.08 3.94 1.61
CA MET A 100 17.83 5.00 0.92
C MET A 100 18.95 4.43 0.05
N GLN A 101 19.67 3.43 0.56
CA GLN A 101 20.71 2.73 -0.17
C GLN A 101 20.12 1.97 -1.37
N ALA A 102 19.03 1.22 -1.17
CA ALA A 102 18.37 0.44 -2.22
C ALA A 102 17.94 1.32 -3.41
N ILE A 103 17.44 2.54 -3.16
CA ILE A 103 17.03 3.45 -4.24
C ILE A 103 18.11 4.46 -4.67
N LYS A 104 19.32 4.37 -4.10
CA LYS A 104 20.47 5.27 -4.36
C LYS A 104 20.12 6.76 -4.18
N ARG A 105 19.57 7.14 -3.01
CA ARG A 105 19.16 8.53 -2.70
C ARG A 105 19.59 9.00 -1.33
N LYS A 106 19.83 10.32 -1.21
CA LYS A 106 20.09 10.99 0.07
C LYS A 106 18.80 11.24 0.85
N SER A 107 18.90 11.40 2.17
CA SER A 107 17.78 11.51 3.11
C SER A 107 16.69 12.52 2.72
N THR A 108 17.05 13.76 2.41
CA THR A 108 16.08 14.80 2.02
C THR A 108 15.32 14.44 0.74
N GLN A 109 15.99 13.81 -0.22
CA GLN A 109 15.34 13.35 -1.46
C GLN A 109 14.42 12.15 -1.19
N TYR A 110 14.84 11.22 -0.32
CA TYR A 110 14.04 10.06 0.06
C TYR A 110 12.71 10.48 0.70
N HIS A 111 12.73 11.39 1.68
CA HIS A 111 11.49 11.83 2.35
C HIS A 111 10.53 12.55 1.39
N ASN A 112 11.07 13.34 0.46
CA ASN A 112 10.27 13.98 -0.59
C ASN A 112 9.65 12.96 -1.55
N LEU A 113 10.41 11.95 -1.97
CA LEU A 113 9.90 10.86 -2.81
C LEU A 113 8.82 10.05 -2.08
N LYS A 114 9.03 9.70 -0.81
CA LYS A 114 8.04 9.00 0.02
C LYS A 114 6.75 9.80 0.17
N ASN A 115 6.86 11.11 0.40
CA ASN A 115 5.68 11.99 0.47
C ASN A 115 4.92 12.03 -0.87
N ARG A 116 5.61 12.05 -2.00
CA ARG A 116 4.98 12.01 -3.33
C ARG A 116 4.34 10.65 -3.61
N ALA A 117 5.01 9.55 -3.28
CA ALA A 117 4.48 8.20 -3.42
C ALA A 117 3.18 8.00 -2.62
N LEU A 118 3.12 8.51 -1.38
CA LEU A 118 1.91 8.46 -0.56
C LEU A 118 0.74 9.26 -1.17
N LEU A 119 1.02 10.41 -1.80
CA LEU A 119 -0.02 11.20 -2.48
C LEU A 119 -0.49 10.53 -3.77
N GLU A 120 0.40 9.86 -4.51
CA GLU A 120 0.05 9.08 -5.69
C GLU A 120 -0.81 7.87 -5.30
N PHE A 121 -0.42 7.11 -4.28
CA PHE A 121 -1.24 6.03 -3.73
C PHE A 121 -2.63 6.50 -3.34
N ALA A 122 -2.74 7.64 -2.63
CA ALA A 122 -4.04 8.15 -2.19
C ALA A 122 -5.02 8.44 -3.33
N ARG A 123 -4.51 8.79 -4.51
CA ARG A 123 -5.31 9.07 -5.71
C ARG A 123 -5.70 7.81 -6.47
N LEU A 124 -4.91 6.74 -6.33
CA LEU A 124 -5.07 5.49 -7.08
C LEU A 124 -5.85 4.45 -6.29
N TYR A 125 -5.80 4.49 -4.97
CA TYR A 125 -6.54 3.57 -4.12
C TYR A 125 -8.05 3.76 -4.31
N ARG A 126 -8.72 2.70 -4.80
CA ARG A 126 -10.17 2.64 -5.11
C ARG A 126 -10.65 3.91 -5.82
N ASP A 127 -10.00 4.23 -6.94
CA ASP A 127 -10.29 5.41 -7.77
C ASP A 127 -10.32 6.75 -7.00
N GLY A 128 -9.49 6.85 -5.96
CA GLY A 128 -9.34 8.06 -5.17
C GLY A 128 -10.30 8.18 -4.00
N GLU A 129 -10.82 7.07 -3.46
CA GLU A 129 -11.66 7.04 -2.25
C GLU A 129 -11.10 7.90 -1.10
N LEU A 130 -9.77 7.91 -0.92
CA LEU A 130 -9.12 8.69 0.14
C LEU A 130 -9.19 10.22 -0.07
N LEU A 131 -9.54 10.69 -1.27
CA LEU A 131 -9.78 12.11 -1.58
C LEU A 131 -11.14 12.57 -1.06
N GLN A 132 -12.15 11.69 -1.09
CA GLN A 132 -13.53 12.03 -0.70
C GLN A 132 -13.64 12.40 0.78
N TYR A 133 -12.76 11.85 1.61
CA TYR A 133 -12.66 12.20 3.04
C TYR A 133 -12.24 13.66 3.30
N ILE A 134 -11.65 14.35 2.31
CA ILE A 134 -11.36 15.79 2.41
C ILE A 134 -12.62 16.61 2.14
N ASP A 135 -13.44 16.17 1.20
CA ASP A 135 -14.66 16.87 0.77
C ASP A 135 -15.85 16.63 1.72
N SER A 136 -15.66 15.75 2.71
CA SER A 136 -16.69 15.34 3.69
C SER A 136 -16.50 15.93 5.09
N GLU A 137 -15.47 16.76 5.33
CA GLU A 137 -15.35 17.51 6.59
C GLU A 137 -16.20 18.79 6.50
N PRO A 138 -17.18 19.02 7.41
CA PRO A 138 -17.98 20.25 7.45
C PRO A 138 -17.18 21.49 7.89
#